data_AF-A0A522X6G2-F1
#
_entry.id   AF-A0A522X6G2-F1
#
_cell.length_a   1.000
_cell.length_b   1.000
_cell.length_c   1.000
_cell.angle_alpha   90.00
_cell.angle_beta   90.00
_cell.angle_gamma   90.00
#
_symmetry.space_group_name_H-M   'P 1'
#
loop_
_entity.id
_entity.type
_entity.pdbx_description
1 polymer ?
#
loop_
_entity_poly.entity_id
_entity_poly.type
_entity_poly.pdbx_seq_one_letter_code
_entity_poly.pdbx_strand_id
1 'polypeptide(L)'
;MRLAPTLLSAMLAALAMPAAAADDTAALLAELKRLVQRVEALEQQNKEMEKSLASERISEKEPEVVTRLKAVEFQALSMQKQARQIEALEGISVGASLTGVVQNASEGNQGTLANYRGDVAIGLPGGEIGNTEGKIFAQLRFGQGDGVAPGRTYASTPNTTAFQLAGSPADDSTVILAQAWYQLTTPLLGDSSKANAREHLHLTFGKIDPFVFFDQNTSADDESVKFMNNVFVHNPLLDSGGDIGADTYGFAPGVIAQYANEREKGSEWGLSFGVFGSGRGADFTGSLSGPLLIAQAETAARFNYLSGNYRAYLWSNGRGAGYDGVERRHSGIGFSADQKVDDALTLFGRYGQQIDGKVRFDRALTAGGELAGSGWGRAADSLGIALGALRTSGDYRNESALFDLDGNGALDPL
;
A
#
# COMPACT_ATOMS: atom_id res chain seq x y z
N MET A 1 16.64 -8.04 62.64
CA MET A 1 17.34 -6.97 63.40
C MET A 1 16.89 -5.64 62.78
N ARG A 2 16.24 -4.68 63.42
CA ARG A 2 15.96 -4.38 64.83
C ARG A 2 14.47 -4.08 65.01
N LEU A 3 13.92 -4.56 66.12
CA LEU A 3 12.57 -4.36 66.61
C LEU A 3 12.54 -3.14 67.55
N ALA A 4 11.47 -2.37 67.51
CA ALA A 4 10.88 -1.66 68.65
C ALA A 4 9.38 -1.56 68.38
N PRO A 5 8.52 -2.02 69.31
CA PRO A 5 7.94 -1.03 70.23
C PRO A 5 7.85 -1.51 71.68
N THR A 6 8.21 -0.60 72.57
CA THR A 6 7.98 -0.55 74.02
C THR A 6 6.47 -0.60 74.33
N LEU A 7 6.00 -1.65 75.02
CA LEU A 7 5.84 -1.82 76.47
C LEU A 7 4.47 -1.41 77.02
N LEU A 8 3.77 -2.48 77.39
CA LEU A 8 2.57 -2.64 78.20
C LEU A 8 2.77 -2.06 79.62
N SER A 9 1.80 -1.32 80.15
CA SER A 9 1.63 -1.00 81.59
C SER A 9 0.24 -0.38 81.78
N ALA A 10 -0.57 -0.62 82.79
CA ALA A 10 -0.83 -1.75 83.67
C ALA A 10 -2.23 -1.46 84.25
N MET A 11 -3.05 -2.50 84.43
CA MET A 11 -4.37 -2.42 85.06
C MET A 11 -4.27 -2.43 86.59
N LEU A 12 -5.29 -1.84 87.24
CA LEU A 12 -5.68 -1.88 88.66
C LEU A 12 -4.95 -0.99 89.68
N ALA A 13 -5.64 0.09 90.08
CA ALA A 13 -5.86 0.41 91.49
C ALA A 13 -7.22 1.13 91.63
N ALA A 14 -8.15 0.52 92.36
CA ALA A 14 -9.44 1.08 92.73
C ALA A 14 -9.37 1.75 94.11
N LEU A 15 -10.37 2.62 94.37
CA LEU A 15 -10.81 3.22 95.65
C LEU A 15 -10.34 4.66 95.94
N ALA A 16 -11.11 5.63 95.44
CA ALA A 16 -11.82 6.64 96.24
C ALA A 16 -12.64 7.57 95.30
N MET A 17 -13.96 7.68 95.52
CA MET A 17 -14.90 8.62 94.87
C MET A 17 -15.20 9.81 95.83
N PRO A 18 -15.91 10.91 95.44
CA PRO A 18 -16.60 11.20 94.16
C PRO A 18 -16.42 12.66 93.62
N ALA A 19 -17.09 12.93 92.49
CA ALA A 19 -17.67 14.21 92.03
C ALA A 19 -17.03 14.91 90.81
N ALA A 20 -17.20 14.32 89.62
CA ALA A 20 -17.46 15.00 88.33
C ALA A 20 -17.41 13.96 87.19
N ALA A 21 -18.46 13.17 86.99
CA ALA A 21 -18.50 12.13 85.94
C ALA A 21 -19.91 11.86 85.38
N ALA A 22 -20.81 12.84 85.43
CA ALA A 22 -22.18 12.70 84.92
C ALA A 22 -22.37 13.32 83.52
N ASP A 23 -21.62 14.38 83.17
CA ASP A 23 -21.79 15.09 81.89
C ASP A 23 -21.21 14.32 80.68
N ASP A 24 -20.06 13.65 80.82
CA ASP A 24 -19.43 12.93 79.70
C ASP A 24 -20.19 11.67 79.27
N THR A 25 -20.83 10.96 80.21
CA THR A 25 -21.60 9.76 79.90
C THR A 25 -22.90 10.05 79.12
N ALA A 26 -23.51 11.21 79.35
CA ALA A 26 -24.74 11.61 78.67
C ALA A 26 -24.45 12.05 77.22
N ALA A 27 -23.33 12.76 77.00
CA ALA A 27 -22.88 13.17 75.67
C ALA A 27 -22.55 11.95 74.78
N LEU A 28 -21.85 10.95 75.35
CA LEU A 28 -21.44 9.74 74.63
C LEU A 28 -22.64 8.86 74.22
N LEU A 29 -23.69 8.80 75.06
CA LEU A 29 -24.94 8.11 74.76
C LEU A 29 -25.75 8.81 73.65
N ALA A 30 -25.71 10.13 73.59
CA ALA A 30 -26.35 10.91 72.53
C ALA A 30 -25.64 10.71 71.19
N GLU A 31 -24.31 10.63 71.19
CA GLU A 31 -23.51 10.39 69.99
C GLU A 31 -23.67 8.96 69.46
N LEU A 32 -23.75 7.96 70.35
CA LEU A 32 -24.08 6.58 69.99
C LEU A 32 -25.46 6.46 69.34
N LYS A 33 -26.49 7.13 69.88
CA LYS A 33 -27.83 7.14 69.26
C LYS A 33 -27.82 7.78 67.88
N ARG A 34 -27.07 8.86 67.69
CA ARG A 34 -26.91 9.52 66.40
C ARG A 34 -26.17 8.63 65.39
N LEU A 35 -25.16 7.89 65.84
CA LEU A 35 -24.44 6.92 65.01
C LEU A 35 -25.33 5.74 64.60
N VAL A 36 -26.11 5.17 65.52
CA VAL A 36 -27.06 4.08 65.21
C VAL A 36 -28.10 4.53 64.18
N GLN A 37 -28.70 5.71 64.38
CA GLN A 37 -29.66 6.26 63.40
C GLN A 37 -29.03 6.49 62.02
N ARG A 38 -27.75 6.90 61.98
CA ARG A 38 -27.02 7.09 60.72
C ARG A 38 -26.68 5.78 60.04
N VAL A 39 -26.35 4.74 60.82
CA VAL A 39 -26.11 3.39 60.31
C VAL A 39 -27.40 2.79 59.74
N GLU A 40 -28.53 2.89 60.45
CA GLU A 40 -29.82 2.41 59.95
C GLU A 40 -30.26 3.12 58.66
N ALA A 41 -30.07 4.44 58.58
CA ALA A 41 -30.34 5.20 57.37
C ALA A 41 -29.42 4.79 56.20
N LEU A 42 -28.14 4.53 56.46
CA LEU A 42 -27.19 4.05 55.46
C LEU A 42 -27.51 2.62 55.00
N GLU A 43 -27.94 1.73 55.89
CA GLU A 43 -28.34 0.38 55.52
C GLU A 43 -29.62 0.36 54.68
N GLN A 44 -30.60 1.22 55.00
CA GLN A 44 -31.80 1.39 54.16
C GLN A 44 -31.44 1.93 52.79
N GLN A 45 -30.59 2.97 52.73
CA GLN A 45 -30.14 3.55 51.47
C GLN A 45 -29.36 2.54 50.61
N ASN A 46 -28.52 1.70 51.23
CA ASN A 46 -27.80 0.63 50.53
C ASN A 46 -28.74 -0.44 49.98
N LYS A 47 -29.74 -0.88 50.74
CA LYS A 47 -30.74 -1.87 50.26
C LYS A 47 -31.59 -1.33 49.11
N GLU A 48 -31.92 -0.04 49.14
CA GLU A 48 -32.66 0.61 48.06
C GLU A 48 -31.79 0.79 46.80
N MET A 49 -30.49 1.03 46.99
CA MET A 49 -29.51 1.09 45.90
C MET A 49 -29.27 -0.29 45.25
N GLU A 50 -29.10 -1.35 46.03
CA GLU A 50 -28.98 -2.72 45.49
C GLU A 50 -30.22 -3.15 44.71
N LYS A 51 -31.42 -2.81 45.21
CA LYS A 51 -32.68 -3.16 44.56
C LYS A 51 -32.91 -2.38 43.25
N SER A 52 -32.45 -1.14 43.16
CA SER A 52 -32.55 -0.31 41.93
C SER A 52 -31.50 -0.69 40.89
N LEU A 53 -30.32 -1.16 41.32
CA LEU A 53 -29.30 -1.74 40.45
C LEU A 53 -29.74 -3.06 39.80
N ALA A 54 -30.59 -3.84 40.48
CA ALA A 54 -31.08 -5.12 39.96
C ALA A 54 -32.20 -5.02 38.90
N SER A 55 -32.66 -3.81 38.55
CA SER A 55 -33.77 -3.61 37.60
C SER A 55 -33.35 -2.82 36.35
N GLU A 56 -33.68 -3.34 35.16
CA GLU A 56 -33.32 -2.77 33.85
C GLU A 56 -34.12 -1.50 33.46
N ARG A 57 -35.14 -1.10 34.22
CA ARG A 57 -35.96 0.08 33.90
C ARG A 57 -35.40 1.34 34.55
N ILE A 58 -35.23 2.39 33.75
CA ILE A 58 -34.88 3.74 34.24
C ILE A 58 -36.18 4.41 34.71
N SER A 59 -36.26 4.80 35.98
CA SER A 59 -37.42 5.47 36.58
C SER A 59 -37.00 6.80 37.22
N GLU A 60 -37.82 7.84 37.09
CA GLU A 60 -37.58 9.17 37.70
C GLU A 60 -37.53 9.16 39.24
N LYS A 61 -37.83 8.03 39.89
CA LYS A 61 -37.77 7.85 41.35
C LYS A 61 -36.46 7.23 41.85
N GLU A 62 -35.50 6.92 40.99
CA GLU A 62 -34.20 6.37 41.40
C GLU A 62 -33.20 7.46 41.84
N PRO A 63 -32.32 7.18 42.83
CA PRO A 63 -31.27 8.12 43.23
C PRO A 63 -30.34 8.44 42.05
N GLU A 64 -29.99 9.72 41.88
CA GLU A 64 -29.28 10.28 40.72
C GLU A 64 -28.00 9.50 40.31
N VAL A 65 -27.33 8.89 41.29
CA VAL A 65 -26.12 8.07 41.10
C VAL A 65 -26.39 6.79 40.30
N VAL A 66 -27.55 6.14 40.48
CA VAL A 66 -27.91 4.90 39.77
C VAL A 66 -28.24 5.20 38.31
N THR A 67 -28.96 6.29 38.05
CA THR A 67 -29.24 6.76 36.68
C THR A 67 -27.95 7.14 35.95
N ARG A 68 -27.02 7.83 36.62
CA ARG A 68 -25.71 8.16 36.06
C ARG A 68 -24.87 6.92 35.80
N LEU A 69 -24.88 5.91 36.69
CA LEU A 69 -24.15 4.66 36.50
C LEU A 69 -24.71 3.86 35.31
N LYS A 70 -26.03 3.70 35.20
CA LYS A 70 -26.70 3.05 34.05
C LYS A 70 -26.38 3.77 32.73
N ALA A 71 -26.38 5.11 32.75
CA ALA A 71 -26.01 5.90 31.57
C ALA A 71 -24.53 5.70 31.18
N VAL A 72 -23.62 5.63 32.16
CA VAL A 72 -22.19 5.35 31.94
C VAL A 72 -21.98 3.92 31.42
N GLU A 73 -22.67 2.92 31.96
CA GLU A 73 -22.60 1.54 31.46
C GLU A 73 -23.13 1.42 30.03
N PHE A 74 -24.25 2.07 29.71
CA PHE A 74 -24.79 2.12 28.35
C PHE A 74 -23.81 2.82 27.39
N GLN A 75 -23.22 3.93 27.82
CA GLN A 75 -22.18 4.63 27.07
C GLN A 75 -20.94 3.75 26.86
N ALA A 76 -20.48 3.03 27.88
CA ALA A 76 -19.35 2.11 27.77
C ALA A 76 -19.64 0.94 26.81
N LEU A 77 -20.84 0.34 26.87
CA LEU A 77 -21.27 -0.73 25.97
C LEU A 77 -21.40 -0.25 24.52
N SER A 78 -21.95 0.94 24.31
CA SER A 78 -22.04 1.54 22.97
C SER A 78 -20.67 1.86 22.38
N MET A 79 -19.75 2.39 23.18
CA MET A 79 -18.34 2.59 22.79
C MET A 79 -17.65 1.28 22.47
N GLN A 80 -17.89 0.22 23.26
CA GLN A 80 -17.33 -1.11 22.99
C GLN A 80 -17.88 -1.70 21.67
N LYS A 81 -19.16 -1.50 21.37
CA LYS A 81 -19.77 -1.96 20.11
C LYS A 81 -19.20 -1.20 18.90
N GLN A 82 -19.02 0.11 19.02
CA GLN A 82 -18.36 0.92 17.99
C GLN A 82 -16.89 0.53 17.82
N ALA A 83 -16.16 0.31 18.92
CA ALA A 83 -14.79 -0.18 18.88
C ALA A 83 -14.69 -1.54 18.16
N ARG A 84 -15.58 -2.50 18.43
CA ARG A 84 -15.63 -3.78 17.69
C ARG A 84 -15.98 -3.63 16.21
N GLN A 85 -16.81 -2.65 15.85
CA GLN A 85 -17.10 -2.35 14.43
C GLN A 85 -15.89 -1.72 13.74
N ILE A 86 -15.13 -0.87 14.43
CA ILE A 86 -13.87 -0.28 13.94
C ILE A 86 -12.79 -1.36 13.83
N GLU A 87 -12.66 -2.23 14.83
CA GLU A 87 -11.77 -3.40 14.84
C GLU A 87 -12.12 -4.40 13.71
N ALA A 88 -13.41 -4.58 13.40
CA ALA A 88 -13.84 -5.41 12.25
C ALA A 88 -13.49 -4.80 10.88
N LEU A 89 -13.20 -3.50 10.83
CA LEU A 89 -12.70 -2.80 9.64
C LEU A 89 -11.17 -2.63 9.67
N GLU A 90 -10.53 -3.01 10.77
CA GLU A 90 -9.08 -2.91 10.94
C GLU A 90 -8.38 -3.86 9.95
N GLY A 91 -7.43 -3.32 9.20
CA GLY A 91 -6.72 -4.05 8.14
C GLY A 91 -7.45 -4.12 6.79
N ILE A 92 -8.72 -3.69 6.69
CA ILE A 92 -9.43 -3.57 5.42
C ILE A 92 -9.15 -2.20 4.81
N SER A 93 -8.72 -2.17 3.56
CA SER A 93 -8.51 -0.95 2.78
C SER A 93 -9.27 -1.05 1.46
N VAL A 94 -9.98 0.02 1.10
CA VAL A 94 -10.65 0.15 -0.19
C VAL A 94 -10.28 1.50 -0.77
N GLY A 95 -9.68 1.49 -1.95
CA GLY A 95 -9.37 2.69 -2.73
C GLY A 95 -10.10 2.64 -4.06
N ALA A 96 -10.60 3.79 -4.51
CA ALA A 96 -11.20 3.92 -5.84
C ALA A 96 -10.64 5.17 -6.52
N SER A 97 -10.34 5.07 -7.81
CA SER A 97 -9.91 6.19 -8.65
C SER A 97 -10.67 6.19 -9.97
N LEU A 98 -10.77 7.38 -10.58
CA LEU A 98 -11.33 7.59 -11.91
C LEU A 98 -10.48 8.64 -12.62
N THR A 99 -9.90 8.26 -13.75
CA THR A 99 -9.09 9.12 -14.60
C THR A 99 -9.79 9.28 -15.94
N GLY A 100 -9.88 10.52 -16.43
CA GLY A 100 -10.40 10.84 -17.75
C GLY A 100 -9.39 11.65 -18.54
N VAL A 101 -9.21 11.31 -19.81
CA VAL A 101 -8.23 11.97 -20.69
C VAL A 101 -8.90 12.36 -21.99
N VAL A 102 -8.57 13.56 -22.48
CA VAL A 102 -8.92 14.03 -23.82
C VAL A 102 -7.63 14.44 -24.51
N GLN A 103 -7.37 13.87 -25.69
CA GLN A 103 -6.16 14.12 -26.46
C GLN A 103 -6.51 14.42 -27.90
N ASN A 104 -5.73 15.31 -28.52
CA ASN A 104 -5.81 15.58 -29.95
C ASN A 104 -4.50 15.17 -30.61
N ALA A 105 -4.61 14.39 -31.68
CA ALA A 105 -3.49 14.09 -32.57
C ALA A 105 -3.58 15.01 -33.80
N SER A 106 -2.62 15.93 -33.94
CA SER A 106 -2.53 16.80 -35.11
C SER A 106 -2.07 16.06 -36.37
N GLU A 107 -1.43 14.92 -36.21
CA GLU A 107 -0.95 14.04 -37.28
C GLU A 107 -1.56 12.63 -37.13
N GLY A 108 -1.69 11.87 -38.22
CA GLY A 108 -2.23 10.51 -38.19
C GLY A 108 -3.76 10.37 -38.30
N ASN A 109 -4.48 11.47 -38.57
CA ASN A 109 -5.93 11.51 -38.83
C ASN A 109 -6.83 10.85 -37.75
N GLN A 110 -6.40 10.87 -36.48
CA GLN A 110 -7.18 10.34 -35.36
C GLN A 110 -8.11 11.38 -34.71
N GLY A 111 -7.83 12.67 -34.91
CA GLY A 111 -8.65 13.76 -34.39
C GLY A 111 -8.54 13.91 -32.87
N THR A 112 -9.63 14.36 -32.24
CA THR A 112 -9.76 14.47 -30.78
C THR A 112 -10.44 13.23 -30.24
N LEU A 113 -9.73 12.49 -29.39
CA LEU A 113 -10.21 11.28 -28.74
C LEU A 113 -10.30 11.48 -27.23
N ALA A 114 -11.20 10.75 -26.60
CA ALA A 114 -11.38 10.74 -25.16
C ALA A 114 -11.44 9.31 -24.65
N ASN A 115 -10.93 9.09 -23.43
CA ASN A 115 -11.03 7.83 -22.71
C ASN A 115 -11.26 8.08 -21.22
N TYR A 116 -11.73 7.06 -20.53
CA TYR A 116 -11.73 7.03 -19.07
C TYR A 116 -11.34 5.65 -18.55
N ARG A 117 -10.74 5.64 -17.37
CA ARG A 117 -10.34 4.43 -16.64
C ARG A 117 -10.62 4.61 -15.16
N GLY A 118 -11.28 3.64 -14.56
CA GLY A 118 -11.48 3.53 -13.13
C GLY A 118 -10.79 2.29 -12.57
N ASP A 119 -10.28 2.43 -11.35
CA ASP A 119 -9.60 1.37 -10.62
C ASP A 119 -10.21 1.27 -9.23
N VAL A 120 -10.56 0.05 -8.79
CA VAL A 120 -11.02 -0.26 -7.44
C VAL A 120 -10.06 -1.26 -6.83
N ALA A 121 -9.30 -0.82 -5.83
CA ALA A 121 -8.32 -1.61 -5.11
C ALA A 121 -8.85 -1.99 -3.73
N ILE A 122 -8.74 -3.27 -3.38
CA ILE A 122 -9.23 -3.84 -2.12
C ILE A 122 -8.08 -4.59 -1.46
N GLY A 123 -7.68 -4.18 -0.27
CA GLY A 123 -6.73 -4.89 0.59
C GLY A 123 -7.45 -5.46 1.80
N LEU A 124 -7.22 -6.74 2.10
CA LEU A 124 -7.83 -7.44 3.23
C LEU A 124 -6.74 -8.13 4.06
N PRO A 125 -6.93 -8.26 5.39
CA PRO A 125 -6.07 -9.10 6.20
C PRO A 125 -6.24 -10.56 5.76
N GLY A 126 -5.12 -11.25 5.52
CA GLY A 126 -5.04 -12.62 5.03
C GLY A 126 -4.85 -13.67 6.13
N GLY A 127 -4.99 -13.28 7.40
CA GLY A 127 -4.71 -14.11 8.57
C GLY A 127 -3.25 -14.06 9.02
N GLU A 128 -2.95 -14.76 10.10
CA GLU A 128 -1.59 -14.90 10.64
C GLU A 128 -1.20 -16.39 10.67
N ILE A 129 0.04 -16.70 10.31
CA ILE A 129 0.62 -18.05 10.38
C ILE A 129 1.91 -17.95 11.20
N GLY A 130 1.84 -18.30 12.49
CA GLY A 130 2.96 -18.11 13.41
C GLY A 130 3.30 -16.62 13.55
N ASN A 131 4.52 -16.24 13.16
CA ASN A 131 4.95 -14.84 13.17
C ASN A 131 4.70 -14.10 11.84
N THR A 132 4.20 -14.81 10.84
CA THR A 132 3.98 -14.28 9.48
C THR A 132 2.57 -13.71 9.37
N GLU A 133 2.46 -12.53 8.78
CA GLU A 133 1.19 -11.86 8.49
C GLU A 133 0.83 -12.03 7.01
N GLY A 134 -0.41 -12.40 6.75
CA GLY A 134 -0.96 -12.50 5.40
C GLY A 134 -1.71 -11.23 4.99
N LYS A 135 -1.61 -10.86 3.72
CA LYS A 135 -2.40 -9.81 3.09
C LYS A 135 -2.97 -10.32 1.76
N ILE A 136 -4.26 -10.11 1.55
CA ILE A 136 -4.92 -10.32 0.26
C ILE A 136 -5.07 -8.97 -0.42
N PHE A 137 -4.80 -8.91 -1.72
CA PHE A 137 -5.05 -7.73 -2.54
C PHE A 137 -5.79 -8.13 -3.81
N ALA A 138 -6.79 -7.34 -4.18
CA ALA A 138 -7.50 -7.45 -5.44
C ALA A 138 -7.72 -6.06 -6.07
N GLN A 139 -7.59 -5.97 -7.38
CA GLN A 139 -7.86 -4.75 -8.14
C GLN A 139 -8.80 -5.07 -9.30
N LEU A 140 -9.91 -4.34 -9.36
CA LEU A 140 -10.79 -4.30 -10.52
C LEU A 140 -10.48 -3.05 -11.34
N ARG A 141 -10.35 -3.22 -12.66
CA ARG A 141 -10.16 -2.11 -13.59
C ARG A 141 -11.31 -2.08 -14.57
N PHE A 142 -11.84 -0.89 -14.81
CA PHE A 142 -12.89 -0.66 -15.79
C PHE A 142 -12.62 0.60 -16.59
N GLY A 143 -13.21 0.71 -17.76
CA GLY A 143 -12.97 1.87 -18.61
C GLY A 143 -13.46 1.67 -20.03
N GLN A 144 -13.21 2.71 -20.82
CA GLN A 144 -13.59 2.78 -22.22
C GLN A 144 -12.71 3.78 -22.98
N GLY A 145 -12.38 3.44 -24.22
CA GLY A 145 -11.64 4.29 -25.15
C GLY A 145 -10.17 3.90 -25.27
N ASP A 146 -9.76 3.59 -26.50
CA ASP A 146 -8.38 3.22 -26.86
C ASP A 146 -7.40 4.41 -26.88
N GLY A 147 -7.89 5.63 -26.69
CA GLY A 147 -7.06 6.85 -26.69
C GLY A 147 -6.37 7.09 -28.03
N VAL A 148 -5.40 8.03 -28.04
CA VAL A 148 -4.57 8.28 -29.23
C VAL A 148 -3.47 7.22 -29.33
N ALA A 149 -3.37 6.57 -30.49
CA ALA A 149 -2.40 5.53 -30.77
C ALA A 149 -1.64 5.85 -32.07
N PRO A 150 -0.60 6.70 -32.01
CA PRO A 150 0.10 7.21 -33.19
C PRO A 150 1.01 6.13 -33.77
N GLY A 151 0.43 5.19 -34.53
CA GLY A 151 1.13 4.16 -35.28
C GLY A 151 2.22 3.40 -34.51
N ARG A 152 3.13 2.73 -35.25
CA ARG A 152 4.23 1.96 -34.66
C ARG A 152 5.44 2.84 -34.34
N THR A 153 5.33 3.70 -33.34
CA THR A 153 6.49 4.41 -32.76
C THR A 153 7.13 3.60 -31.64
N TYR A 154 8.39 3.88 -31.29
CA TYR A 154 9.02 3.28 -30.11
C TYR A 154 8.33 3.65 -28.80
N ALA A 155 7.66 4.80 -28.77
CA ALA A 155 6.87 5.19 -27.61
C ALA A 155 5.59 4.37 -27.48
N SER A 156 5.06 3.85 -28.60
CA SER A 156 3.90 2.95 -28.78
C SER A 156 2.56 3.41 -28.16
N THR A 157 2.58 4.11 -27.03
CA THR A 157 1.42 4.49 -26.22
C THR A 157 1.67 5.87 -25.60
N PRO A 158 1.25 6.97 -26.24
CA PRO A 158 1.32 8.31 -25.65
C PRO A 158 0.30 8.50 -24.51
N ASN A 159 -0.62 7.54 -24.33
CA ASN A 159 -1.64 7.52 -23.30
C ASN A 159 -1.81 6.15 -22.65
N THR A 160 -1.11 5.94 -21.56
CA THR A 160 -1.15 4.69 -20.77
C THR A 160 -2.43 4.54 -19.95
N THR A 161 -3.26 5.60 -19.86
CA THR A 161 -4.56 5.55 -19.17
C THR A 161 -5.69 5.01 -20.07
N ALA A 162 -5.46 4.89 -21.37
CA ALA A 162 -6.41 4.31 -22.32
C ALA A 162 -6.71 2.85 -21.93
N PHE A 163 -7.99 2.47 -21.98
CA PHE A 163 -8.40 1.14 -21.55
C PHE A 163 -9.69 0.70 -22.25
N GLN A 164 -9.63 -0.47 -22.90
CA GLN A 164 -10.73 -1.15 -23.57
C GLN A 164 -10.45 -2.66 -23.63
N LEU A 165 -11.49 -3.50 -23.70
CA LEU A 165 -11.28 -4.93 -23.94
C LEU A 165 -10.82 -5.16 -25.38
N ALA A 166 -9.79 -5.98 -25.57
CA ALA A 166 -9.32 -6.33 -26.91
C ALA A 166 -10.44 -7.07 -27.67
N GLY A 167 -10.84 -6.53 -28.82
CA GLY A 167 -11.87 -7.10 -29.68
C GLY A 167 -13.32 -6.76 -29.29
N SER A 168 -13.56 -5.95 -28.25
CA SER A 168 -14.90 -5.41 -27.96
C SER A 168 -15.18 -4.12 -28.73
N PRO A 169 -16.45 -3.85 -29.10
CA PRO A 169 -16.90 -2.55 -29.58
C PRO A 169 -16.48 -1.40 -28.65
N ALA A 170 -16.14 -0.25 -29.22
CA ALA A 170 -15.66 0.92 -28.46
C ALA A 170 -16.74 1.57 -27.58
N ASP A 171 -18.02 1.22 -27.76
CA ASP A 171 -19.14 1.66 -26.94
C ASP A 171 -19.37 0.82 -25.68
N ASP A 172 -18.71 -0.33 -25.55
CA ASP A 172 -18.82 -1.21 -24.38
C ASP A 172 -17.94 -0.75 -23.20
N SER A 173 -18.56 -0.51 -22.05
CA SER A 173 -17.84 -0.34 -20.79
C SER A 173 -17.41 -1.71 -20.24
N THR A 174 -16.10 -1.91 -20.06
CA THR A 174 -15.54 -3.21 -19.66
C THR A 174 -15.10 -3.21 -18.20
N VAL A 175 -15.16 -4.36 -17.53
CA VAL A 175 -14.53 -4.60 -16.21
C VAL A 175 -13.64 -5.84 -16.29
N ILE A 176 -12.41 -5.75 -15.76
CA ILE A 176 -11.48 -6.89 -15.63
C ILE A 176 -10.97 -7.02 -14.19
N LEU A 177 -10.56 -8.24 -13.83
CA LEU A 177 -9.68 -8.47 -12.67
C LEU A 177 -8.24 -8.18 -13.09
N ALA A 178 -7.75 -7.01 -12.69
CA ALA A 178 -6.40 -6.52 -12.97
C ALA A 178 -5.38 -7.29 -12.13
N GLN A 179 -5.48 -7.19 -10.80
CA GLN A 179 -4.60 -7.88 -9.86
C GLN A 179 -5.41 -8.73 -8.88
N ALA A 180 -4.83 -9.84 -8.47
CA ALA A 180 -5.31 -10.68 -7.38
C ALA A 180 -4.14 -11.50 -6.83
N TRP A 181 -3.61 -11.09 -5.68
CA TRP A 181 -2.46 -11.75 -5.10
C TRP A 181 -2.53 -11.82 -3.57
N TYR A 182 -1.77 -12.75 -3.02
CA TYR A 182 -1.58 -12.96 -1.60
C TYR A 182 -0.11 -12.71 -1.25
N GLN A 183 0.13 -11.95 -0.19
CA GLN A 183 1.46 -11.65 0.31
C GLN A 183 1.61 -12.12 1.75
N LEU A 184 2.68 -12.86 2.02
CA LEU A 184 3.13 -13.25 3.34
C LEU A 184 4.28 -12.33 3.75
N THR A 185 4.14 -11.61 4.85
CA THR A 185 5.20 -10.79 5.45
C THR A 185 5.71 -11.49 6.71
N THR A 186 6.94 -11.98 6.63
CA THR A 186 7.60 -12.67 7.74
C THR A 186 8.66 -11.75 8.34
N PRO A 187 8.48 -11.26 9.58
CA PRO A 187 9.51 -10.52 10.27
C PRO A 187 10.70 -11.44 10.57
N LEU A 188 11.89 -11.02 10.18
CA LEU A 188 13.13 -11.70 10.51
C LEU A 188 13.55 -11.22 11.90
N LEU A 189 13.10 -11.98 12.90
CA LEU A 189 13.37 -11.71 14.29
C LEU A 189 14.83 -12.07 14.60
N GLY A 190 15.66 -11.05 14.80
CA GLY A 190 16.89 -11.21 15.58
C GLY A 190 16.56 -11.39 17.07
N ASP A 191 17.27 -10.72 17.96
CA ASP A 191 17.00 -10.71 19.42
C ASP A 191 15.77 -9.87 19.84
N SER A 192 14.88 -9.52 18.91
CA SER A 192 13.81 -8.54 19.11
C SER A 192 12.40 -9.11 18.88
N SER A 193 11.40 -8.53 19.57
CA SER A 193 9.98 -8.87 19.40
C SER A 193 9.44 -8.52 18.00
N LYS A 194 8.32 -9.16 17.61
CA LYS A 194 7.61 -8.92 16.33
C LYS A 194 7.45 -7.43 15.99
N ALA A 195 7.09 -6.61 16.99
CA ALA A 195 6.87 -5.17 16.84
C ALA A 195 8.15 -4.35 16.52
N ASN A 196 9.33 -4.92 16.73
CA ASN A 196 10.61 -4.24 16.56
C ASN A 196 11.45 -4.82 15.41
N ALA A 197 10.89 -5.76 14.63
CA ALA A 197 11.58 -6.32 13.48
C ALA A 197 11.95 -5.22 12.49
N ARG A 198 13.22 -5.20 12.09
CA ARG A 198 13.77 -4.25 11.10
C ARG A 198 14.10 -4.92 9.78
N GLU A 199 13.80 -6.20 9.66
CA GLU A 199 14.07 -7.00 8.49
C GLU A 199 12.84 -7.85 8.21
N HIS A 200 12.44 -7.90 6.95
CA HIS A 200 11.23 -8.59 6.54
C HIS A 200 11.51 -9.43 5.29
N LEU A 201 10.93 -10.62 5.27
CA LEU A 201 10.83 -11.44 4.06
C LEU A 201 9.38 -11.37 3.59
N HIS A 202 9.18 -10.88 2.37
CA HIS A 202 7.89 -10.86 1.70
C HIS A 202 7.84 -11.97 0.64
N LEU A 203 6.79 -12.77 0.65
CA LEU A 203 6.50 -13.75 -0.39
C LEU A 203 5.12 -13.43 -0.98
N THR A 204 5.10 -12.97 -2.22
CA THR A 204 3.88 -12.59 -2.95
C THR A 204 3.62 -13.58 -4.06
N PHE A 205 2.37 -14.03 -4.24
CA PHE A 205 1.99 -14.89 -5.35
C PHE A 205 0.55 -14.62 -5.80
N GLY A 206 0.30 -14.75 -7.10
CA GLY A 206 -1.02 -14.51 -7.71
C GLY A 206 -0.92 -13.89 -9.10
N LYS A 207 -2.00 -13.25 -9.55
CA LYS A 207 -2.01 -12.39 -10.74
C LYS A 207 -1.54 -10.99 -10.34
N ILE A 208 -0.38 -10.59 -10.84
CA ILE A 208 0.39 -9.45 -10.35
C ILE A 208 0.72 -8.52 -11.52
N ASP A 209 0.73 -7.21 -11.25
CA ASP A 209 1.43 -6.23 -12.08
C ASP A 209 2.92 -6.23 -11.69
N PRO A 210 3.84 -6.65 -12.57
CA PRO A 210 5.26 -6.69 -12.24
C PRO A 210 5.84 -5.32 -11.84
N PHE A 211 5.34 -4.23 -12.43
CA PHE A 211 5.89 -2.88 -12.20
C PHE A 211 5.49 -2.29 -10.84
N VAL A 212 4.46 -2.85 -10.19
CA VAL A 212 4.14 -2.53 -8.79
C VAL A 212 5.24 -3.02 -7.84
N PHE A 213 6.10 -3.96 -8.24
CA PHE A 213 7.18 -4.51 -7.40
C PHE A 213 8.59 -4.29 -7.95
N PHE A 214 8.73 -4.07 -9.26
CA PHE A 214 10.00 -3.91 -9.95
C PHE A 214 10.03 -2.61 -10.73
N ASP A 215 11.22 -2.03 -10.91
CA ASP A 215 11.45 -0.80 -11.68
C ASP A 215 10.74 0.47 -11.17
N GLN A 216 10.21 0.45 -9.94
CA GLN A 216 9.52 1.60 -9.33
C GLN A 216 10.29 2.95 -9.45
N ASN A 217 9.56 4.06 -9.52
CA ASN A 217 10.07 5.43 -9.48
C ASN A 217 9.00 6.40 -8.95
N THR A 218 9.36 7.21 -7.95
CA THR A 218 8.38 8.08 -7.26
C THR A 218 7.91 9.26 -8.12
N SER A 219 8.67 9.66 -9.13
CA SER A 219 8.38 10.83 -9.97
C SER A 219 7.75 10.49 -11.33
N ALA A 220 7.68 9.20 -11.72
CA ALA A 220 7.28 8.85 -13.07
C ALA A 220 6.28 7.68 -13.20
N ASP A 221 6.25 6.74 -12.25
CA ASP A 221 5.51 5.47 -12.34
C ASP A 221 4.01 5.58 -12.00
N ASP A 222 3.38 6.69 -12.35
CA ASP A 222 1.93 6.87 -12.22
C ASP A 222 1.43 7.68 -13.42
N GLU A 223 0.83 6.99 -14.38
CA GLU A 223 0.30 7.59 -15.60
C GLU A 223 -0.94 8.46 -15.39
N SER A 224 -1.61 8.32 -14.24
CA SER A 224 -2.81 9.07 -13.88
C SER A 224 -2.48 10.42 -13.22
N VAL A 225 -1.30 10.55 -12.59
CA VAL A 225 -0.90 11.76 -11.84
C VAL A 225 0.39 12.39 -12.37
N LYS A 226 1.29 11.62 -12.97
CA LYS A 226 2.64 12.04 -13.42
C LYS A 226 2.70 12.15 -14.94
N PHE A 227 3.39 11.21 -15.60
CA PHE A 227 3.61 11.23 -17.04
C PHE A 227 2.73 10.18 -17.71
N MET A 228 1.91 10.63 -18.66
CA MET A 228 0.95 9.77 -19.34
C MET A 228 1.56 8.94 -20.48
N ASN A 229 2.69 9.37 -21.05
CA ASN A 229 3.38 8.63 -22.11
C ASN A 229 4.17 7.46 -21.50
N ASN A 230 3.91 6.25 -21.99
CA ASN A 230 4.37 5.01 -21.41
C ASN A 230 5.88 4.90 -21.22
N VAL A 231 6.67 5.54 -22.09
CA VAL A 231 8.14 5.52 -21.99
C VAL A 231 8.68 6.17 -20.71
N PHE A 232 7.88 7.03 -20.08
CA PHE A 232 8.26 7.67 -18.82
C PHE A 232 7.72 6.91 -17.61
N VAL A 233 6.64 6.14 -17.77
CA VAL A 233 6.01 5.39 -16.69
C VAL A 233 6.92 4.25 -16.26
N HIS A 234 7.35 3.39 -17.18
CA HIS A 234 8.21 2.24 -16.87
C HIS A 234 9.44 2.20 -17.76
N ASN A 235 10.34 1.23 -17.55
CA ASN A 235 11.44 0.96 -18.46
C ASN A 235 10.88 0.69 -19.86
N PRO A 236 11.25 1.52 -20.86
CA PRO A 236 10.69 1.35 -22.19
C PRO A 236 11.00 0.00 -22.79
N LEU A 237 12.11 -0.68 -22.45
CA LEU A 237 12.40 -2.02 -22.98
C LEU A 237 11.40 -3.07 -22.47
N LEU A 238 11.05 -3.00 -21.18
CA LEU A 238 10.14 -3.96 -20.55
C LEU A 238 8.69 -3.70 -20.96
N ASP A 239 8.27 -2.44 -20.94
CA ASP A 239 6.88 -2.06 -21.19
C ASP A 239 6.62 -1.75 -22.68
N SER A 240 7.00 -0.58 -23.19
CA SER A 240 6.72 -0.17 -24.58
C SER A 240 7.38 -1.09 -25.63
N GLY A 241 8.50 -1.71 -25.27
CA GLY A 241 9.22 -2.72 -26.05
C GLY A 241 8.58 -4.11 -25.98
N GLY A 242 7.69 -4.34 -25.01
CA GLY A 242 6.94 -5.58 -24.83
C GLY A 242 7.73 -6.71 -24.20
N ASP A 243 8.95 -6.47 -23.71
CA ASP A 243 9.83 -7.54 -23.23
C ASP A 243 9.40 -8.15 -21.89
N ILE A 244 8.43 -7.53 -21.18
CA ILE A 244 7.80 -8.12 -20.00
C ILE A 244 7.00 -9.39 -20.36
N GLY A 245 6.37 -9.43 -21.55
CA GLY A 245 5.57 -10.56 -22.01
C GLY A 245 4.36 -10.87 -21.12
N ALA A 246 3.79 -9.87 -20.44
CA ALA A 246 2.59 -10.02 -19.63
C ALA A 246 1.33 -10.25 -20.50
N ASP A 247 0.16 -10.42 -19.86
CA ASP A 247 -1.12 -10.46 -20.58
C ASP A 247 -1.39 -9.12 -21.29
N THR A 248 -2.43 -9.09 -22.14
CA THR A 248 -2.82 -7.90 -22.92
C THR A 248 -3.05 -6.64 -22.07
N TYR A 249 -3.21 -6.78 -20.76
CA TYR A 249 -3.48 -5.68 -19.82
C TYR A 249 -2.31 -5.40 -18.88
N GLY A 250 -1.15 -6.03 -19.07
CA GLY A 250 0.07 -5.80 -18.28
C GLY A 250 0.20 -6.66 -17.02
N PHE A 251 -0.62 -7.70 -16.85
CA PHE A 251 -0.60 -8.54 -15.66
C PHE A 251 -0.13 -9.97 -15.96
N ALA A 252 0.47 -10.64 -14.98
CA ALA A 252 0.91 -12.02 -15.14
C ALA A 252 0.75 -12.82 -13.84
N PRO A 253 0.47 -14.15 -13.92
CA PRO A 253 0.65 -15.04 -12.79
C PRO A 253 2.13 -15.09 -12.41
N GLY A 254 2.45 -14.94 -11.14
CA GLY A 254 3.84 -15.00 -10.69
C GLY A 254 4.00 -15.19 -9.19
N VAL A 255 5.28 -15.30 -8.82
CA VAL A 255 5.75 -15.38 -7.44
C VAL A 255 6.91 -14.41 -7.27
N ILE A 256 6.92 -13.66 -6.18
CA ILE A 256 7.97 -12.71 -5.82
C ILE A 256 8.46 -13.04 -4.42
N ALA A 257 9.76 -13.16 -4.26
CA ALA A 257 10.42 -13.18 -2.95
C ALA A 257 11.21 -11.88 -2.80
N GLN A 258 10.94 -11.13 -1.74
CA GLN A 258 11.62 -9.88 -1.41
C GLN A 258 12.17 -9.93 0.01
N TYR A 259 13.43 -9.55 0.17
CA TYR A 259 14.02 -9.26 1.45
C TYR A 259 14.16 -7.74 1.59
N ALA A 260 13.68 -7.19 2.69
CA ALA A 260 13.77 -5.77 3.01
C ALA A 260 14.55 -5.58 4.33
N ASN A 261 15.52 -4.67 4.32
CA ASN A 261 16.31 -4.28 5.47
C ASN A 261 16.10 -2.80 5.79
N GLU A 262 15.53 -2.55 6.96
CA GLU A 262 15.18 -1.23 7.48
C GLU A 262 15.92 -0.94 8.80
N ARG A 263 17.08 -1.57 9.03
CA ARG A 263 17.86 -1.39 10.26
C ARG A 263 18.33 0.06 10.42
N GLU A 264 18.71 0.69 9.31
CA GLU A 264 19.20 2.06 9.28
C GLU A 264 18.23 2.97 8.53
N LYS A 265 17.63 3.92 9.25
CA LYS A 265 16.62 4.82 8.70
C LYS A 265 17.24 5.81 7.71
N GLY A 266 16.77 5.81 6.47
CA GLY A 266 17.33 6.60 5.36
C GLY A 266 18.44 5.90 4.58
N SER A 267 18.70 4.63 4.87
CA SER A 267 19.60 3.76 4.11
C SER A 267 19.00 2.35 4.01
N GLU A 268 17.67 2.29 3.93
CA GLU A 268 16.93 1.06 3.74
C GLU A 268 17.32 0.42 2.40
N TRP A 269 17.47 -0.89 2.37
CA TRP A 269 17.81 -1.60 1.14
C TRP A 269 17.07 -2.93 1.03
N GLY A 270 16.89 -3.39 -0.20
CA GLY A 270 16.13 -4.59 -0.48
C GLY A 270 16.67 -5.37 -1.67
N LEU A 271 16.33 -6.66 -1.69
CA LEU A 271 16.57 -7.56 -2.80
C LEU A 271 15.26 -8.25 -3.15
N SER A 272 14.86 -8.17 -4.41
CA SER A 272 13.63 -8.76 -4.92
C SER A 272 13.95 -9.71 -6.07
N PHE A 273 13.29 -10.87 -6.08
CA PHE A 273 13.37 -11.84 -7.16
C PHE A 273 11.97 -12.28 -7.55
N GLY A 274 11.63 -12.15 -8.84
CA GLY A 274 10.33 -12.45 -9.41
C GLY A 274 10.40 -13.51 -10.50
N VAL A 275 9.41 -14.39 -10.52
CA VAL A 275 9.16 -15.37 -11.59
C VAL A 275 7.73 -15.20 -12.06
N PHE A 276 7.54 -14.86 -13.34
CA PHE A 276 6.23 -14.59 -13.92
C PHE A 276 6.00 -15.45 -15.17
N GLY A 277 4.74 -15.82 -15.41
CA GLY A 277 4.30 -16.31 -16.71
C GLY A 277 4.59 -15.27 -17.79
N SER A 278 4.94 -15.74 -18.99
CA SER A 278 5.28 -14.89 -20.13
C SER A 278 4.62 -15.40 -21.41
N GLY A 279 4.26 -14.50 -22.31
CA GLY A 279 3.49 -14.78 -23.53
C GLY A 279 2.18 -15.51 -23.19
N ARG A 280 1.94 -16.65 -23.82
CA ARG A 280 0.76 -17.51 -23.52
C ARG A 280 0.73 -18.06 -22.08
N GLY A 281 1.84 -18.01 -21.37
CA GLY A 281 1.86 -18.34 -19.94
C GLY A 281 1.29 -17.23 -19.07
N ALA A 282 1.29 -15.98 -19.55
CA ALA A 282 0.81 -14.83 -18.80
C ALA A 282 -0.72 -14.71 -18.79
N ASP A 283 -1.38 -15.15 -19.87
CA ASP A 283 -2.84 -15.10 -20.06
C ASP A 283 -3.55 -16.43 -19.75
N PHE A 284 -2.84 -17.41 -19.17
CA PHE A 284 -3.33 -18.76 -18.85
C PHE A 284 -3.76 -19.61 -20.06
N THR A 285 -3.40 -19.23 -21.29
CA THR A 285 -3.77 -19.97 -22.51
C THR A 285 -2.71 -20.98 -22.99
N GLY A 286 -1.57 -21.07 -22.29
CA GLY A 286 -0.44 -21.90 -22.67
C GLY A 286 0.42 -22.36 -21.51
N SER A 287 1.59 -22.89 -21.86
CA SER A 287 2.56 -23.42 -20.89
C SER A 287 3.25 -22.29 -20.13
N LEU A 288 3.47 -22.49 -18.82
CA LEU A 288 4.31 -21.63 -17.97
C LEU A 288 5.83 -21.83 -18.23
N SER A 289 6.22 -22.63 -19.22
CA SER A 289 7.61 -22.79 -19.63
C SER A 289 8.15 -21.52 -20.29
N GLY A 290 9.40 -21.17 -19.99
CA GLY A 290 10.03 -19.92 -20.46
C GLY A 290 9.50 -18.67 -19.73
N PRO A 291 9.53 -18.65 -18.38
CA PRO A 291 9.02 -17.52 -17.61
C PRO A 291 9.87 -16.25 -17.81
N LEU A 292 9.30 -15.12 -17.41
CA LEU A 292 10.07 -13.93 -17.09
C LEU A 292 10.70 -14.10 -15.71
N LEU A 293 12.02 -13.96 -15.65
CA LEU A 293 12.78 -13.87 -14.42
C LEU A 293 13.28 -12.43 -14.27
N ILE A 294 13.11 -11.83 -13.10
CA ILE A 294 13.63 -10.50 -12.80
C ILE A 294 14.22 -10.48 -11.39
N ALA A 295 15.40 -9.86 -11.26
CA ALA A 295 16.08 -9.68 -9.99
C ALA A 295 16.42 -8.20 -9.83
N GLN A 296 16.08 -7.62 -8.69
CA GLN A 296 16.31 -6.21 -8.38
C GLN A 296 17.01 -6.06 -7.04
N ALA A 297 17.99 -5.15 -7.01
CA ALA A 297 18.51 -4.57 -5.80
C ALA A 297 18.05 -3.12 -5.72
N GLU A 298 17.63 -2.69 -4.54
CA GLU A 298 17.21 -1.33 -4.28
C GLU A 298 17.80 -0.79 -3.00
N THR A 299 18.01 0.52 -2.96
CA THR A 299 18.44 1.24 -1.77
C THR A 299 17.82 2.63 -1.75
N ALA A 300 17.34 3.04 -0.58
CA ALA A 300 17.09 4.43 -0.26
C ALA A 300 18.43 5.08 0.13
N ALA A 301 18.61 6.34 -0.23
CA ALA A 301 19.69 7.16 0.30
C ALA A 301 19.20 8.58 0.56
N ARG A 302 19.87 9.28 1.48
CA ARG A 302 19.63 10.71 1.71
C ARG A 302 20.87 11.52 1.41
N PHE A 303 20.78 12.40 0.42
CA PHE A 303 21.81 13.40 0.14
C PHE A 303 21.31 14.76 0.62
N ASN A 304 22.08 15.42 1.50
CA ASN A 304 21.67 16.68 2.15
C ASN A 304 20.28 16.60 2.79
N TYR A 305 19.98 15.48 3.48
CA TYR A 305 18.68 15.19 4.11
C TYR A 305 17.51 14.95 3.13
N LEU A 306 17.73 15.06 1.83
CA LEU A 306 16.72 14.84 0.80
C LEU A 306 16.73 13.38 0.34
N SER A 307 15.55 12.77 0.29
CA SER A 307 15.37 11.36 -0.08
C SER A 307 15.63 11.10 -1.56
N GLY A 308 16.25 9.96 -1.83
CA GLY A 308 16.27 9.35 -3.14
C GLY A 308 16.22 7.83 -3.05
N ASN A 309 15.86 7.22 -4.16
CA ASN A 309 15.73 5.79 -4.35
C ASN A 309 16.53 5.37 -5.56
N TYR A 310 17.29 4.29 -5.43
CA TYR A 310 18.18 3.78 -6.46
C TYR A 310 17.95 2.29 -6.65
N ARG A 311 17.71 1.89 -7.88
CA ARG A 311 17.38 0.52 -8.26
C ARG A 311 18.27 0.07 -9.40
N ALA A 312 18.76 -1.14 -9.29
CA ALA A 312 19.45 -1.85 -10.36
C ALA A 312 18.83 -3.23 -10.49
N TYR A 313 18.53 -3.64 -11.70
CA TYR A 313 17.90 -4.92 -11.96
C TYR A 313 18.37 -5.54 -13.25
N LEU A 314 18.15 -6.84 -13.34
CA LEU A 314 18.38 -7.64 -14.52
C LEU A 314 17.15 -8.51 -14.77
N TRP A 315 16.89 -8.82 -16.02
CA TRP A 315 15.81 -9.71 -16.39
C TRP A 315 16.24 -10.70 -17.46
N SER A 316 15.48 -11.79 -17.53
CA SER A 316 15.57 -12.80 -18.58
C SER A 316 14.15 -13.27 -18.87
N ASN A 317 13.62 -12.95 -20.03
CA ASN A 317 12.33 -13.44 -20.49
C ASN A 317 12.53 -14.65 -21.41
N GLY A 318 12.00 -15.83 -21.05
CA GLY A 318 12.08 -17.02 -21.90
C GLY A 318 11.26 -16.94 -23.20
N ARG A 319 10.30 -16.00 -23.27
CA ARG A 319 9.38 -15.77 -24.41
C ARG A 319 9.28 -14.29 -24.77
N GLY A 320 10.42 -13.60 -24.81
CA GLY A 320 10.46 -12.22 -25.31
C GLY A 320 10.02 -12.15 -26.78
N ALA A 321 9.15 -11.21 -27.11
CA ALA A 321 8.62 -11.04 -28.46
C ALA A 321 9.66 -10.38 -29.37
N GLY A 322 10.11 -11.09 -30.40
CA GLY A 322 10.96 -10.54 -31.43
C GLY A 322 10.22 -9.56 -32.35
N TYR A 323 10.93 -8.58 -32.93
CA TYR A 323 10.35 -7.73 -33.97
C TYR A 323 9.96 -8.50 -35.25
N ASP A 324 10.50 -9.70 -35.43
CA ASP A 324 10.20 -10.64 -36.53
C ASP A 324 8.99 -11.54 -36.22
N GLY A 325 8.32 -11.33 -35.09
CA GLY A 325 7.18 -12.13 -34.63
C GLY A 325 7.56 -13.47 -33.99
N VAL A 326 8.85 -13.75 -33.77
CA VAL A 326 9.30 -15.01 -33.15
C VAL A 326 9.60 -14.80 -31.67
N GLU A 327 8.95 -15.58 -30.81
CA GLU A 327 9.27 -15.65 -29.38
C GLU A 327 10.63 -16.31 -29.15
N ARG A 328 11.50 -15.66 -28.36
CA ARG A 328 12.82 -16.20 -28.01
C ARG A 328 13.24 -15.73 -26.63
N ARG A 329 14.31 -16.34 -26.09
CA ARG A 329 14.90 -15.86 -24.86
C ARG A 329 15.50 -14.48 -25.09
N HIS A 330 15.09 -13.54 -24.25
CA HIS A 330 15.54 -12.17 -24.19
C HIS A 330 16.15 -11.92 -22.81
N SER A 331 17.14 -11.04 -22.71
CA SER A 331 17.70 -10.63 -21.42
C SER A 331 18.22 -9.20 -21.46
N GLY A 332 18.23 -8.54 -20.31
CA GLY A 332 18.71 -7.18 -20.21
C GLY A 332 18.95 -6.73 -18.78
N ILE A 333 19.40 -5.49 -18.68
CA ILE A 333 19.68 -4.80 -17.42
C ILE A 333 18.99 -3.45 -17.41
N GLY A 334 18.64 -2.99 -16.22
CA GLY A 334 18.01 -1.70 -16.03
C GLY A 334 18.42 -1.04 -14.72
N PHE A 335 18.35 0.27 -14.73
CA PHE A 335 18.62 1.13 -13.60
C PHE A 335 17.54 2.19 -13.53
N SER A 336 16.98 2.43 -12.35
CA SER A 336 16.00 3.49 -12.09
C SER A 336 16.46 4.26 -10.87
N ALA A 337 16.45 5.58 -10.95
CA ALA A 337 16.80 6.46 -9.86
C ALA A 337 15.83 7.64 -9.78
N ASP A 338 15.46 8.01 -8.56
CA ASP A 338 14.82 9.29 -8.25
C ASP A 338 15.54 9.93 -7.06
N GLN A 339 15.72 11.25 -7.11
CA GLN A 339 16.38 12.00 -6.06
C GLN A 339 15.75 13.37 -5.93
N LYS A 340 15.30 13.67 -4.72
CA LYS A 340 14.91 15.02 -4.34
C LYS A 340 16.18 15.87 -4.24
N VAL A 341 16.34 16.88 -5.08
CA VAL A 341 17.55 17.74 -5.15
C VAL A 341 17.35 19.09 -4.46
N ASP A 342 16.09 19.49 -4.28
CA ASP A 342 15.65 20.65 -3.51
C ASP A 342 14.30 20.31 -2.84
N ASP A 343 13.84 21.11 -1.89
CA ASP A 343 12.53 20.95 -1.25
C ASP A 343 11.37 20.93 -2.25
N ALA A 344 11.50 21.64 -3.37
CA ALA A 344 10.50 21.69 -4.43
C ALA A 344 10.84 20.85 -5.67
N LEU A 345 12.08 20.38 -5.86
CA LEU A 345 12.51 19.73 -7.11
C LEU A 345 12.95 18.29 -6.88
N THR A 346 12.33 17.37 -7.61
CA THR A 346 12.74 15.97 -7.70
C THR A 346 13.16 15.64 -9.12
N LEU A 347 14.31 14.99 -9.27
CA LEU A 347 14.80 14.51 -10.57
C LEU A 347 14.70 13.00 -10.61
N PHE A 348 14.46 12.46 -11.80
CA PHE A 348 14.51 11.03 -12.05
C PHE A 348 15.28 10.70 -13.32
N GLY A 349 15.78 9.48 -13.37
CA GLY A 349 16.44 8.92 -14.54
C GLY A 349 16.30 7.40 -14.57
N ARG A 350 16.07 6.86 -15.76
CA ARG A 350 15.98 5.43 -16.01
C ARG A 350 16.81 5.06 -17.23
N TYR A 351 17.60 4.01 -17.10
CA TYR A 351 18.40 3.44 -18.17
C TYR A 351 18.06 1.97 -18.32
N GLY A 352 17.85 1.51 -19.56
CA GLY A 352 17.66 0.12 -19.89
C GLY A 352 18.55 -0.30 -21.04
N GLN A 353 19.06 -1.52 -21.00
CA GLN A 353 19.79 -2.14 -22.10
C GLN A 353 19.40 -3.60 -22.28
N GLN A 354 19.01 -3.96 -23.50
CA GLN A 354 18.90 -5.33 -23.95
C GLN A 354 20.31 -5.90 -24.19
N ILE A 355 20.59 -7.05 -23.59
CA ILE A 355 21.85 -7.78 -23.75
C ILE A 355 21.69 -8.87 -24.81
N ASP A 356 20.56 -9.57 -24.81
CA ASP A 356 20.26 -10.63 -25.77
C ASP A 356 18.79 -10.57 -26.22
N GLY A 357 18.54 -10.94 -27.47
CA GLY A 357 17.24 -10.84 -28.13
C GLY A 357 17.19 -9.84 -29.28
N LYS A 358 16.36 -10.12 -30.30
CA LYS A 358 16.11 -9.16 -31.40
C LYS A 358 14.90 -8.29 -31.08
N VAL A 359 15.18 -7.08 -30.63
CA VAL A 359 14.22 -6.04 -30.21
C VAL A 359 14.29 -4.82 -31.13
N ARG A 360 13.24 -4.00 -31.17
CA ARG A 360 13.18 -2.80 -32.04
C ARG A 360 14.21 -1.74 -31.62
N PHE A 361 14.38 -1.54 -30.33
CA PHE A 361 15.40 -0.68 -29.73
C PHE A 361 16.13 -1.46 -28.63
N ASP A 362 17.45 -1.32 -28.54
CA ASP A 362 18.30 -2.08 -27.63
C ASP A 362 18.68 -1.32 -26.36
N ARG A 363 18.48 0.00 -26.36
CA ARG A 363 18.78 0.89 -25.24
C ARG A 363 17.73 1.97 -25.11
N ALA A 364 17.40 2.30 -23.88
CA ALA A 364 16.51 3.38 -23.54
C ALA A 364 17.14 4.21 -22.41
N LEU A 365 17.07 5.53 -22.54
CA LEU A 365 17.38 6.47 -21.48
C LEU A 365 16.20 7.44 -21.36
N THR A 366 15.57 7.49 -20.19
CA THR A 366 14.60 8.53 -19.86
C THR A 366 15.07 9.31 -18.64
N ALA A 367 14.82 10.61 -18.65
CA ALA A 367 15.16 11.48 -17.55
C ALA A 367 14.19 12.64 -17.49
N GLY A 368 13.92 13.12 -16.29
CA GLY A 368 13.02 14.24 -16.11
C GLY A 368 13.08 14.78 -14.70
N GLY A 369 12.17 15.71 -14.43
CA GLY A 369 12.00 16.28 -13.12
C GLY A 369 10.59 16.77 -12.89
N GLU A 370 10.26 16.84 -11.61
CA GLU A 370 9.01 17.36 -11.09
C GLU A 370 9.30 18.53 -10.15
N LEU A 371 8.67 19.66 -10.44
CA LEU A 371 8.69 20.84 -9.60
C LEU A 371 7.35 20.98 -8.86
N ALA A 372 7.38 20.92 -7.54
CA ALA A 372 6.22 21.10 -6.68
C ALA A 372 5.74 22.56 -6.69
N GLY A 373 4.42 22.74 -6.70
CA GLY A 373 3.79 24.06 -6.82
C GLY A 373 3.74 24.89 -5.56
N SER A 374 4.37 24.44 -4.47
CA SER A 374 4.49 25.21 -3.23
C SER A 374 5.14 26.58 -3.47
N GLY A 375 6.10 26.67 -4.39
CA GLY A 375 6.77 27.93 -4.76
C GLY A 375 5.86 28.99 -5.42
N TRP A 376 4.73 28.59 -6.00
CA TRP A 376 3.73 29.50 -6.60
C TRP A 376 2.36 29.43 -5.90
N GLY A 377 2.33 28.97 -4.65
CA GLY A 377 1.12 28.97 -3.82
C GLY A 377 0.09 27.88 -4.16
N ARG A 378 0.46 26.88 -4.96
CA ARG A 378 -0.39 25.74 -5.32
C ARG A 378 0.27 24.45 -4.84
N ALA A 379 0.28 24.23 -3.52
CA ALA A 379 1.01 23.14 -2.88
C ALA A 379 0.55 21.72 -3.29
N ALA A 380 -0.64 21.58 -3.87
CA ALA A 380 -1.16 20.31 -4.39
C ALA A 380 -0.86 20.09 -5.88
N ASP A 381 -0.26 21.07 -6.55
CA ASP A 381 0.06 21.01 -7.97
C ASP A 381 1.54 20.69 -8.17
N SER A 382 1.88 20.18 -9.36
CA SER A 382 3.25 19.98 -9.79
C SER A 382 3.40 20.24 -11.29
N LEU A 383 4.63 20.54 -11.72
CA LEU A 383 5.02 20.66 -13.12
C LEU A 383 6.10 19.62 -13.44
N GLY A 384 5.78 18.68 -14.32
CA GLY A 384 6.71 17.65 -14.80
C GLY A 384 7.26 17.96 -16.19
N ILE A 385 8.56 17.77 -16.40
CA ILE A 385 9.20 17.77 -17.72
C ILE A 385 10.08 16.53 -17.83
N ALA A 386 9.94 15.77 -18.93
CA ALA A 386 10.75 14.58 -19.18
C ALA A 386 11.18 14.49 -20.64
N LEU A 387 12.32 13.84 -20.86
CA LEU A 387 12.92 13.56 -22.16
C LEU A 387 13.31 12.08 -22.21
N GLY A 388 13.10 11.47 -23.38
CA GLY A 388 13.41 10.06 -23.62
C GLY A 388 14.17 9.87 -24.91
N ALA A 389 15.20 9.02 -24.87
CA ALA A 389 15.99 8.61 -26.02
C ALA A 389 15.99 7.08 -26.12
N LEU A 390 15.39 6.56 -27.19
CA LEU A 390 15.34 5.13 -27.49
C LEU A 390 16.22 4.86 -28.71
N ARG A 391 17.20 3.98 -28.56
CA ARG A 391 18.16 3.68 -29.62
C ARG A 391 17.74 2.41 -30.37
N THR A 392 17.44 2.57 -31.65
CA THR A 392 17.23 1.47 -32.60
C THR A 392 18.35 0.44 -32.51
N SER A 393 17.98 -0.84 -32.38
CA SER A 393 18.95 -1.94 -32.33
C SER A 393 19.66 -2.09 -33.68
N GLY A 394 20.86 -2.66 -33.66
CA GLY A 394 21.62 -2.93 -34.89
C GLY A 394 20.86 -3.90 -35.81
N ASP A 395 20.34 -4.98 -35.24
CA ASP A 395 19.60 -6.02 -35.97
C ASP A 395 18.35 -5.46 -36.62
N TYR A 396 17.53 -4.69 -35.87
CA TYR A 396 16.34 -4.06 -36.42
C TYR A 396 16.69 -3.10 -37.56
N ARG A 397 17.72 -2.27 -37.38
CA ARG A 397 18.16 -1.34 -38.43
C ARG A 397 18.55 -2.09 -39.71
N ASN A 398 19.24 -3.22 -39.59
CA ASN A 398 19.72 -3.96 -40.74
C ASN A 398 18.63 -4.78 -41.43
N GLU A 399 17.62 -5.23 -40.67
CA GLU A 399 16.62 -6.17 -41.14
C GLU A 399 15.23 -5.55 -41.36
N SER A 400 14.93 -4.33 -40.89
CA SER A 400 13.57 -3.76 -40.94
C SER A 400 13.00 -3.69 -42.36
N ALA A 401 13.83 -3.40 -43.36
CA ALA A 401 13.44 -3.37 -44.77
C ALA A 401 13.13 -4.76 -45.37
N LEU A 402 13.29 -5.83 -44.61
CA LEU A 402 12.90 -7.20 -44.98
C LEU A 402 11.51 -7.57 -44.45
N PHE A 403 10.90 -6.71 -43.64
CA PHE A 403 9.63 -6.95 -42.98
C PHE A 403 8.64 -5.81 -43.30
N ASP A 404 7.38 -6.18 -43.48
CA ASP A 404 6.24 -5.25 -43.49
C ASP A 404 5.77 -5.13 -42.03
N LEU A 405 6.46 -4.28 -41.26
CA LEU A 405 6.23 -4.17 -39.83
C LEU A 405 5.03 -3.28 -39.53
N ASP A 406 4.65 -2.37 -40.41
CA ASP A 406 3.44 -1.53 -40.26
C ASP A 406 2.15 -2.21 -40.76
N GLY A 407 2.25 -3.31 -41.50
CA GLY A 407 1.15 -4.12 -42.00
C GLY A 407 0.43 -3.49 -43.19
N ASN A 408 1.08 -2.57 -43.91
CA ASN A 408 0.52 -1.87 -45.06
C ASN A 408 0.63 -2.66 -46.38
N GLY A 409 1.23 -3.85 -46.36
CA GLY A 409 1.46 -4.71 -47.52
C GLY A 409 2.76 -4.39 -48.29
N ALA A 410 3.59 -3.48 -47.79
CA ALA A 410 4.89 -3.11 -48.33
C ALA A 410 5.98 -3.29 -47.27
N LEU A 411 7.19 -3.64 -47.71
CA LEU A 411 8.34 -3.71 -46.81
C LEU A 411 8.69 -2.31 -46.31
N ASP A 412 9.06 -2.16 -45.04
CA ASP A 412 9.33 -0.87 -44.42
C ASP A 412 10.76 -0.39 -44.68
N PRO A 413 11.03 0.53 -45.64
CA PRO A 413 12.33 1.18 -45.71
C PRO A 413 12.56 2.03 -44.45
N LEU A 414 13.81 2.02 -43.96
CA LEU A 414 14.25 2.80 -42.80
C LEU A 414 13.89 4.29 -42.86
#